data_AF-A0A366GNK8-F1
#
_entry.id   AF-A0A366GNK8-F1
#
_cell.length_a   1.000
_cell.length_b   1.000
_cell.length_c   1.000
_cell.angle_alpha   90.00
_cell.angle_beta   90.00
_cell.angle_gamma   90.00
#
_symmetry.space_group_name_H-M   'P 1'
#
loop_
_entity.id
_entity.type
_entity.pdbx_description
1 polymer ?
#
loop_
_entity_poly.entity_id
_entity_poly.type
_entity_poly.pdbx_seq_one_letter_code
_entity_poly.pdbx_strand_id
1 'polypeptide(L)'
;MNHTSFRAMVVKEKENNQFERTFVEREVNSLPEGDVVIRVHYSSLNYKDALSATGNKGVTRTYPHTPGIDAAGEVVSSENNAFQEGDQVIVTGYDLGMNTSGGFGEYIRVPSSWVVPLPKEMSLKESMMYGTAGFTAALSVYKLIRAGITPSMGDVLVTGATGGVGSVAVSILAKLGYNVVGSTGKMEEEQMLLRLGAKKMIHRAELSDESGRPMLKGIYAGVVDTVGGNMLESSLKVVKYGGCVTTCGNVAGHELNTTVYPFILRG
;
A
#
# COMPACT_ATOMS: atom_id res chain seq x y z
N MET A 1 -26.41 5.85 21.12
CA MET A 1 -26.50 4.49 20.55
C MET A 1 -26.43 3.48 21.68
N ASN A 2 -27.49 2.70 21.87
CA ASN A 2 -27.57 1.66 22.90
C ASN A 2 -26.56 0.53 22.58
N HIS A 3 -25.73 0.16 23.57
CA HIS A 3 -24.93 -1.07 23.72
C HIS A 3 -24.80 -1.99 22.49
N THR A 4 -24.29 -1.48 21.37
CA THR A 4 -24.00 -2.33 20.20
C THR A 4 -22.67 -3.02 20.46
N SER A 5 -22.73 -4.31 20.76
CA SER A 5 -21.55 -5.16 20.83
C SER A 5 -21.11 -5.60 19.43
N PHE A 6 -19.82 -5.82 19.25
CA PHE A 6 -19.24 -6.24 17.99
C PHE A 6 -17.94 -7.01 18.21
N ARG A 7 -17.54 -7.82 17.23
CA ARG A 7 -16.33 -8.61 17.28
C ARG A 7 -15.16 -7.85 16.67
N ALA A 8 -13.99 -7.91 17.32
CA ALA A 8 -12.74 -7.38 16.80
C ALA A 8 -11.56 -8.29 17.10
N MET A 9 -10.55 -8.29 16.23
CA MET A 9 -9.24 -8.81 16.57
C MET A 9 -8.48 -7.77 17.38
N VAL A 10 -8.01 -8.15 18.56
CA VAL A 10 -7.21 -7.32 19.46
C VAL A 10 -5.86 -7.96 19.69
N VAL A 11 -4.82 -7.13 19.56
CA VAL A 11 -3.44 -7.45 19.88
C VAL A 11 -3.14 -6.95 21.28
N LYS A 12 -2.58 -7.81 22.12
CA LYS A 12 -2.16 -7.50 23.49
C LYS A 12 -0.66 -7.71 23.62
N GLU A 13 0.03 -6.76 24.23
CA GLU A 13 1.42 -6.94 24.67
C GLU A 13 1.40 -7.73 25.98
N LYS A 14 2.15 -8.84 26.01
CA LYS A 14 2.42 -9.67 27.18
C LYS A 14 3.82 -9.37 27.71
N GLU A 15 4.22 -10.05 28.78
CA GLU A 15 5.59 -10.04 29.27
C GLU A 15 6.60 -10.43 28.17
N ASN A 16 7.85 -9.96 28.31
CA ASN A 16 8.96 -10.28 27.41
C ASN A 16 8.74 -9.92 25.92
N ASN A 17 8.01 -8.82 25.63
CA ASN A 17 7.70 -8.37 24.26
C ASN A 17 7.00 -9.44 23.40
N GLN A 18 6.20 -10.30 24.02
CA GLN A 18 5.34 -11.23 23.28
C GLN A 18 4.01 -10.56 22.95
N PHE A 19 3.49 -10.80 21.75
CA PHE A 19 2.23 -10.21 21.29
C PHE A 19 1.22 -11.30 20.97
N GLU A 20 0.07 -11.23 21.64
CA GLU A 20 -1.03 -12.18 21.46
C GLU A 20 -2.16 -11.53 20.65
N ARG A 21 -2.70 -12.26 19.67
CA ARG A 21 -3.87 -11.85 18.89
C ARG A 21 -5.06 -12.68 19.31
N THR A 22 -6.14 -12.02 19.72
CA THR A 22 -7.38 -12.68 20.15
C THR A 22 -8.57 -12.00 19.50
N PHE A 23 -9.64 -12.76 19.26
CA PHE A 23 -10.93 -12.16 18.96
C PHE A 23 -11.65 -11.88 20.27
N VAL A 24 -12.14 -10.67 20.45
CA VAL A 24 -12.90 -10.25 21.63
C VAL A 24 -14.17 -9.54 21.20
N GLU A 25 -15.17 -9.53 22.08
CA GLU A 25 -16.31 -8.61 21.97
C GLU A 25 -15.92 -7.23 22.51
N ARG A 26 -16.37 -6.19 21.83
CA ARG A 26 -16.22 -4.77 22.20
C ARG A 26 -17.56 -4.07 22.06
N GLU A 27 -17.71 -2.92 22.71
CA GLU A 27 -18.87 -2.06 22.51
C GLU A 27 -18.51 -0.87 21.62
N VAL A 28 -19.43 -0.45 20.74
CA VAL A 28 -19.25 0.75 19.89
C VAL A 28 -18.93 2.00 20.72
N ASN A 29 -19.47 2.10 21.94
CA ASN A 29 -19.20 3.22 22.85
C ASN A 29 -17.76 3.22 23.42
N SER A 30 -17.03 2.09 23.31
CA SER A 30 -15.62 1.95 23.68
C SER A 30 -14.63 2.23 22.54
N LEU A 31 -15.12 2.62 21.36
CA LEU A 31 -14.28 3.04 20.25
C LEU A 31 -13.60 4.39 20.58
N PRO A 32 -12.41 4.66 20.02
CA PRO A 32 -11.69 5.92 20.22
C PRO A 32 -12.51 7.13 19.73
N GLU A 33 -12.05 8.34 20.06
CA GLU A 33 -12.69 9.58 19.59
C GLU A 33 -12.72 9.68 18.06
N GLY A 34 -13.76 10.34 17.54
CA GLY A 34 -14.03 10.57 16.13
C GLY A 34 -15.49 10.96 15.92
N ASP A 35 -15.82 11.48 14.74
CA ASP A 35 -17.12 12.06 14.40
C ASP A 35 -17.89 11.22 13.36
N VAL A 36 -17.34 10.08 12.91
CA VAL A 36 -18.02 9.10 12.04
C VAL A 36 -17.85 7.69 12.60
N VAL A 37 -18.98 7.00 12.83
CA VAL A 37 -19.01 5.57 13.15
C VAL A 37 -19.39 4.78 11.91
N ILE A 38 -18.57 3.79 11.56
CA ILE A 38 -18.73 2.98 10.36
C ILE A 38 -18.85 1.53 10.77
N ARG A 39 -19.88 0.83 10.28
CA ARG A 39 -19.97 -0.62 10.30
C ARG A 39 -19.09 -1.14 9.17
N VAL A 40 -18.04 -1.87 9.49
CA VAL A 40 -17.08 -2.42 8.53
C VAL A 40 -17.64 -3.70 7.92
N HIS A 41 -17.63 -3.77 6.59
CA HIS A 41 -18.03 -4.96 5.83
C HIS A 41 -16.81 -5.72 5.31
N TYR A 42 -15.80 -4.97 4.87
CA TYR A 42 -14.57 -5.53 4.32
C TYR A 42 -13.36 -4.75 4.84
N SER A 43 -12.23 -5.46 4.94
CA SER A 43 -10.90 -4.92 5.21
C SER A 43 -9.91 -5.66 4.32
N SER A 44 -8.65 -5.26 4.33
CA SER A 44 -7.54 -5.91 3.61
C SER A 44 -6.37 -6.18 4.54
N LEU A 45 -5.45 -7.05 4.09
CA LEU A 45 -4.26 -7.42 4.84
C LEU A 45 -3.01 -6.91 4.13
N ASN A 46 -2.36 -5.92 4.71
CA ASN A 46 -1.14 -5.32 4.20
C ASN A 46 0.07 -5.75 5.02
N TYR A 47 1.27 -5.49 4.49
CA TYR A 47 2.53 -5.70 5.22
C TYR A 47 2.55 -4.97 6.57
N LYS A 48 2.02 -3.75 6.61
CA LYS A 48 1.93 -2.92 7.82
C LYS A 48 0.97 -3.49 8.87
N ASP A 49 -0.09 -4.18 8.46
CA ASP A 49 -1.01 -4.86 9.38
C ASP A 49 -0.31 -6.01 10.10
N ALA A 50 0.53 -6.77 9.38
CA ALA A 50 1.35 -7.81 9.99
C ALA A 50 2.31 -7.22 11.03
N LEU A 51 3.00 -6.11 10.70
CA LEU A 51 3.88 -5.42 11.64
C LEU A 51 3.15 -4.91 12.90
N SER A 52 1.98 -4.29 12.71
CA SER A 52 1.10 -3.86 13.80
C SER A 52 0.70 -5.04 14.69
N ALA A 53 0.30 -6.16 14.08
CA ALA A 53 -0.10 -7.37 14.77
C ALA A 53 1.07 -8.11 15.43
N THR A 54 2.33 -7.91 15.01
CA THR A 54 3.53 -8.54 15.58
C THR A 54 4.25 -7.70 16.62
N GLY A 55 3.73 -6.52 16.99
CA GLY A 55 4.37 -5.74 18.05
C GLY A 55 5.40 -4.72 17.58
N ASN A 56 5.44 -4.38 16.29
CA ASN A 56 6.41 -3.40 15.82
C ASN A 56 6.07 -2.01 16.36
N LYS A 57 6.87 -1.54 17.34
CA LYS A 57 6.67 -0.25 18.02
C LYS A 57 6.87 0.98 17.13
N GLY A 58 7.47 0.82 15.95
CA GLY A 58 7.50 1.85 14.91
C GLY A 58 6.15 2.06 14.23
N VAL A 59 5.27 1.06 14.27
CA VAL A 59 3.92 1.09 13.70
C VAL A 59 2.86 1.35 14.77
N THR A 60 2.87 0.56 15.84
CA THR A 60 1.85 0.61 16.90
C THR A 60 2.53 0.80 18.24
N ARG A 61 2.20 1.88 18.94
CA ARG A 61 2.90 2.27 20.18
C ARG A 61 2.15 1.86 21.44
N THR A 62 0.84 1.70 21.33
CA THR A 62 -0.06 1.46 22.46
C THR A 62 -0.82 0.16 22.26
N TYR A 63 -0.83 -0.68 23.30
CA TYR A 63 -1.58 -1.93 23.37
C TYR A 63 -2.48 -1.90 24.62
N PRO A 64 -3.66 -2.55 24.62
CA PRO A 64 -4.23 -3.36 23.54
C PRO A 64 -4.72 -2.53 22.36
N HIS A 65 -4.69 -3.10 21.15
CA HIS A 65 -5.07 -2.39 19.92
C HIS A 65 -5.74 -3.31 18.89
N THR A 66 -6.58 -2.75 18.01
CA THR A 66 -7.21 -3.44 16.88
C THR A 66 -6.52 -3.04 15.57
N PRO A 67 -5.77 -3.92 14.88
CA PRO A 67 -5.11 -3.60 13.61
C PRO A 67 -6.10 -3.44 12.44
N GLY A 68 -5.58 -3.26 11.22
CA GLY A 68 -6.37 -3.10 10.00
C GLY A 68 -6.32 -1.66 9.50
N ILE A 69 -5.37 -1.35 8.61
CA ILE A 69 -5.19 0.01 8.07
C ILE A 69 -6.22 0.38 6.98
N ASP A 70 -7.06 -0.58 6.58
CA ASP A 70 -8.07 -0.44 5.55
C ASP A 70 -9.43 -0.87 6.08
N ALA A 71 -10.47 -0.12 5.76
CA ALA A 71 -11.85 -0.48 6.03
C ALA A 71 -12.77 0.04 4.91
N ALA A 72 -13.76 -0.77 4.53
CA ALA A 72 -14.88 -0.34 3.70
C ALA A 72 -16.18 -0.81 4.35
N GLY A 73 -17.15 0.09 4.41
CA GLY A 73 -18.39 -0.18 5.10
C GLY A 73 -19.45 0.88 4.92
N GLU A 74 -20.37 0.92 5.86
CA GLU A 74 -21.54 1.79 5.86
C GLU A 74 -21.50 2.71 7.09
N VAL A 75 -21.77 4.00 6.90
CA VAL A 75 -21.89 4.96 8.00
C VAL A 75 -23.13 4.62 8.83
N VAL A 76 -22.94 4.50 10.14
CA VAL A 76 -24.02 4.23 11.12
C VAL A 76 -24.38 5.49 11.90
N SER A 77 -23.42 6.39 12.12
CA SER A 77 -23.69 7.76 12.56
C SER A 77 -22.58 8.70 12.14
N SER A 78 -22.93 9.97 11.99
CA SER A 78 -21.96 11.05 11.88
C SER A 78 -22.43 12.30 12.60
N GLU A 79 -21.48 13.03 13.19
CA GLU A 79 -21.65 14.41 13.64
C GLU A 79 -21.28 15.43 12.55
N ASN A 80 -20.79 14.95 11.39
CA ASN A 80 -20.42 15.76 10.23
C ASN A 80 -21.48 15.62 9.13
N ASN A 81 -22.05 16.74 8.68
CA ASN A 81 -23.09 16.79 7.65
C ASN A 81 -22.64 16.32 6.25
N ALA A 82 -21.35 16.09 6.02
CA ALA A 82 -20.83 15.52 4.77
C ALA A 82 -21.13 14.01 4.62
N PHE A 83 -21.47 13.33 5.71
CA PHE A 83 -21.78 11.90 5.74
C PHE A 83 -23.08 11.66 6.50
N GLN A 84 -23.93 10.79 5.99
CA GLN A 84 -25.18 10.40 6.59
C GLN A 84 -25.25 8.89 6.80
N GLU A 85 -26.12 8.45 7.69
CA GLU A 85 -26.39 7.01 7.90
C GLU A 85 -26.77 6.34 6.57
N GLY A 86 -26.18 5.19 6.28
CA GLY A 86 -26.36 4.47 5.02
C GLY A 86 -25.32 4.77 3.94
N ASP A 87 -24.51 5.82 4.09
CA ASP A 87 -23.46 6.12 3.10
C ASP A 87 -22.40 5.02 3.07
N GLN A 88 -22.07 4.55 1.86
CA GLN A 88 -20.99 3.61 1.65
C GLN A 88 -19.65 4.36 1.53
N VAL A 89 -18.68 3.95 2.35
CA VAL A 89 -17.44 4.69 2.53
C VAL A 89 -16.22 3.79 2.62
N ILE A 90 -15.06 4.38 2.36
CA ILE A 90 -13.73 3.79 2.47
C ILE A 90 -12.91 4.61 3.46
N VAL A 91 -12.09 3.93 4.26
CA VAL A 91 -11.03 4.53 5.07
C VAL A 91 -9.74 3.74 4.84
N THR A 92 -8.68 4.40 4.39
CA THR A 92 -7.37 3.77 4.16
C THR A 92 -6.25 4.66 4.69
N GLY A 93 -5.39 4.14 5.56
CA GLY A 93 -4.21 4.84 6.06
C GLY A 93 -4.49 5.78 7.25
N TYR A 94 -3.92 6.99 7.20
CA TYR A 94 -3.81 7.89 8.36
C TYR A 94 -3.21 7.16 9.58
N ASP A 95 -3.89 7.17 10.73
CA ASP A 95 -3.49 6.41 11.93
C ASP A 95 -4.39 5.18 12.18
N LEU A 96 -5.33 4.88 11.26
CA LEU A 96 -6.18 3.69 11.32
C LEU A 96 -5.33 2.41 11.36
N GLY A 97 -5.64 1.49 12.26
CA GLY A 97 -4.91 0.23 12.42
C GLY A 97 -3.50 0.39 13.00
N MET A 98 -3.07 1.61 13.31
CA MET A 98 -1.82 1.94 14.01
C MET A 98 -2.09 2.27 15.49
N ASN A 99 -2.32 3.54 15.84
CA ASN A 99 -2.66 3.93 17.21
C ASN A 99 -4.17 4.20 17.37
N THR A 100 -4.92 4.18 16.27
CA THR A 100 -6.39 4.26 16.23
C THR A 100 -6.95 2.91 15.79
N SER A 101 -7.91 2.36 16.54
CA SER A 101 -8.51 1.04 16.25
C SER A 101 -8.98 0.91 14.79
N GLY A 102 -8.53 -0.15 14.12
CA GLY A 102 -8.62 -0.34 12.68
C GLY A 102 -9.71 -1.30 12.20
N GLY A 103 -9.67 -1.57 10.89
CA GLY A 103 -10.67 -2.35 10.15
C GLY A 103 -10.72 -3.84 10.44
N PHE A 104 -9.90 -4.38 11.36
CA PHE A 104 -10.07 -5.74 11.89
C PHE A 104 -11.07 -5.80 13.06
N GLY A 105 -11.94 -4.81 13.17
CA GLY A 105 -13.18 -4.84 13.92
C GLY A 105 -14.38 -4.61 13.02
N GLU A 106 -15.53 -5.16 13.39
CA GLU A 106 -16.80 -4.96 12.66
C GLU A 106 -17.31 -3.51 12.73
N TYR A 107 -16.75 -2.67 13.62
CA TYR A 107 -17.02 -1.24 13.70
C TYR A 107 -15.73 -0.46 13.95
N ILE A 108 -15.67 0.75 13.36
CA ILE A 108 -14.63 1.75 13.62
C ILE A 108 -15.27 3.10 13.90
N ARG A 109 -14.55 3.95 14.65
CA ARG A 109 -14.86 5.38 14.79
C ARG A 109 -13.64 6.17 14.37
N VAL A 110 -13.81 7.10 13.44
CA VAL A 110 -12.72 7.87 12.84
C VAL A 110 -13.12 9.33 12.62
N PRO A 111 -12.15 10.25 12.45
CA PRO A 111 -12.41 11.57 11.92
C PRO A 111 -12.95 11.53 10.48
N SER A 112 -13.91 12.39 10.19
CA SER A 112 -14.58 12.56 8.90
C SER A 112 -13.61 12.93 7.78
N SER A 113 -12.49 13.59 8.12
CA SER A 113 -11.40 13.92 7.18
C SER A 113 -10.63 12.70 6.66
N TRP A 114 -10.83 11.51 7.25
CA TRP A 114 -10.23 10.27 6.77
C TRP A 114 -11.17 9.48 5.85
N VAL A 115 -12.46 9.84 5.85
CA VAL A 115 -13.51 9.09 5.19
C VAL A 115 -13.63 9.55 3.74
N VAL A 116 -13.64 8.60 2.83
CA VAL A 116 -13.83 8.84 1.39
C VAL A 116 -15.11 8.15 0.95
N PRO A 117 -16.01 8.82 0.22
CA PRO A 117 -17.17 8.17 -0.38
C PRO A 117 -16.74 7.03 -1.31
N LEU A 118 -17.42 5.89 -1.26
CA LEU A 118 -17.19 4.79 -2.18
C LEU A 118 -17.47 5.26 -3.63
N PRO A 119 -16.56 5.07 -4.59
CA PRO A 119 -16.82 5.36 -5.99
C PRO A 119 -18.03 4.57 -6.52
N LYS A 120 -18.90 5.20 -7.31
CA LYS A 120 -20.18 4.61 -7.74
C LYS A 120 -20.01 3.30 -8.51
N GLU A 121 -18.92 3.16 -9.25
CA GLU A 121 -18.60 2.00 -10.09
C GLU A 121 -17.83 0.91 -9.34
N MET A 122 -17.69 1.01 -8.02
CA MET A 122 -16.89 0.10 -7.20
C MET A 122 -17.73 -0.44 -6.03
N SER A 123 -17.74 -1.74 -5.83
CA SER A 123 -18.31 -2.35 -4.62
C SER A 123 -17.37 -2.21 -3.41
N LEU A 124 -17.92 -2.28 -2.19
CA LEU A 124 -17.14 -2.32 -0.94
C LEU A 124 -16.09 -3.45 -0.92
N LYS A 125 -16.38 -4.57 -1.58
CA LYS A 125 -15.45 -5.70 -1.69
C LYS A 125 -14.30 -5.36 -2.63
N GLU A 126 -14.60 -4.82 -3.81
CA GLU A 126 -13.57 -4.42 -4.78
C GLU A 126 -12.67 -3.33 -4.23
N SER A 127 -13.20 -2.36 -3.46
CA SER A 127 -12.37 -1.33 -2.84
C SER A 127 -11.32 -1.91 -1.90
N MET A 128 -11.65 -2.97 -1.16
CA MET A 128 -10.69 -3.66 -0.28
C MET A 128 -9.84 -4.72 -1.01
N MET A 129 -10.24 -5.19 -2.19
CA MET A 129 -9.34 -5.94 -3.06
C MET A 129 -8.16 -5.09 -3.54
N TYR A 130 -8.38 -3.78 -3.71
CA TYR A 130 -7.30 -2.82 -3.90
C TYR A 130 -6.64 -2.47 -2.55
N GLY A 131 -7.42 -1.97 -1.59
CA GLY A 131 -6.92 -1.51 -0.29
C GLY A 131 -5.81 -0.46 -0.41
N THR A 132 -5.03 -0.32 0.66
CA THR A 132 -3.84 0.55 0.66
C THR A 132 -2.84 0.15 -0.43
N ALA A 133 -2.67 -1.15 -0.71
CA ALA A 133 -1.72 -1.61 -1.72
C ALA A 133 -2.06 -1.09 -3.13
N GLY A 134 -3.32 -1.24 -3.56
CA GLY A 134 -3.80 -0.77 -4.84
C GLY A 134 -3.88 0.75 -4.93
N PHE A 135 -4.27 1.43 -3.85
CA PHE A 135 -4.20 2.89 -3.77
C PHE A 135 -2.77 3.41 -3.96
N THR A 136 -1.80 2.78 -3.29
CA THR A 136 -0.38 3.13 -3.42
C THR A 136 0.15 2.88 -4.83
N ALA A 137 -0.25 1.77 -5.45
CA ALA A 137 0.09 1.46 -6.84
C ALA A 137 -0.44 2.53 -7.80
N ALA A 138 -1.72 2.88 -7.67
CA ALA A 138 -2.36 3.90 -8.49
C ALA A 138 -1.71 5.29 -8.29
N LEU A 139 -1.35 5.65 -7.06
CA LEU A 139 -0.67 6.91 -6.75
C LEU A 139 0.73 6.98 -7.39
N SER A 140 1.50 5.89 -7.32
CA SER A 140 2.82 5.80 -7.97
C SER A 140 2.69 5.94 -9.49
N VAL A 141 1.75 5.21 -10.12
CA VAL A 141 1.49 5.33 -11.56
C VAL A 141 1.02 6.74 -11.93
N TYR A 142 0.13 7.33 -11.14
CA TYR A 142 -0.30 8.72 -11.34
C TYR A 142 0.88 9.70 -11.28
N LYS A 143 1.80 9.53 -10.32
CA LYS A 143 2.99 10.37 -10.19
C LYS A 143 3.96 10.19 -11.37
N LEU A 144 4.14 8.97 -11.87
CA LEU A 144 4.92 8.70 -13.09
C LEU A 144 4.33 9.44 -14.30
N ILE A 145 3.01 9.36 -14.50
CA ILE A 145 2.32 10.07 -15.61
C ILE A 145 2.47 11.58 -15.45
N ARG A 146 2.31 12.11 -14.23
CA ARG A 146 2.47 13.54 -13.93
C ARG A 146 3.90 14.04 -14.13
N ALA A 147 4.89 13.15 -14.03
CA ALA A 147 6.28 13.43 -14.37
C ALA A 147 6.56 13.40 -15.90
N GLY A 148 5.53 13.14 -16.72
CA GLY A 148 5.64 13.14 -18.17
C GLY A 148 6.02 11.79 -18.79
N ILE A 149 6.05 10.71 -18.00
CA ILE A 149 6.37 9.38 -18.52
C ILE A 149 5.21 8.88 -19.38
N THR A 150 5.46 8.67 -20.67
CA THR A 150 4.47 8.16 -21.64
C THR A 150 4.84 6.75 -22.12
N PRO A 151 3.88 5.94 -22.59
CA PRO A 151 4.17 4.59 -23.10
C PRO A 151 5.22 4.54 -24.22
N SER A 152 5.33 5.60 -25.03
CA SER A 152 6.29 5.68 -26.13
C SER A 152 7.74 5.92 -25.71
N MET A 153 8.01 6.29 -24.45
CA MET A 153 9.37 6.55 -23.97
C MET A 153 10.16 5.25 -23.69
N GLY A 154 9.46 4.12 -23.64
CA GLY A 154 10.01 2.78 -23.43
C GLY A 154 9.44 2.11 -22.19
N ASP A 155 10.11 1.03 -21.79
CA ASP A 155 9.60 0.12 -20.77
C ASP A 155 9.56 0.76 -19.37
N VAL A 156 8.56 0.37 -18.59
CA VAL A 156 8.43 0.72 -17.17
C VAL A 156 8.73 -0.51 -16.33
N LEU A 157 9.66 -0.37 -15.39
CA LEU A 157 10.01 -1.43 -14.45
C LEU A 157 9.08 -1.38 -13.24
N VAL A 158 8.63 -2.55 -12.76
CA VAL A 158 7.95 -2.69 -11.47
C VAL A 158 8.75 -3.66 -10.60
N THR A 159 9.29 -3.19 -9.49
CA THR A 159 9.97 -4.06 -8.52
C THR A 159 8.96 -4.72 -7.59
N GLY A 160 9.31 -5.87 -7.01
CA GLY A 160 8.39 -6.60 -6.13
C GLY A 160 7.08 -6.97 -6.83
N ALA A 161 7.14 -7.27 -8.13
CA ALA A 161 5.98 -7.28 -9.03
C ALA A 161 4.87 -8.28 -8.64
N THR A 162 5.19 -9.32 -7.87
CA THR A 162 4.23 -10.32 -7.39
C THR A 162 3.61 -9.96 -6.04
N GLY A 163 4.04 -8.87 -5.41
CA GLY A 163 3.48 -8.36 -4.15
C GLY A 163 2.19 -7.57 -4.35
N GLY A 164 1.57 -7.12 -3.25
CA GLY A 164 0.29 -6.40 -3.29
C GLY A 164 0.34 -5.12 -4.13
N VAL A 165 1.31 -4.25 -3.89
CA VAL A 165 1.47 -3.01 -4.68
C VAL A 165 1.92 -3.31 -6.11
N GLY A 166 2.95 -4.15 -6.26
CA GLY A 166 3.56 -4.46 -7.55
C GLY A 166 2.58 -5.06 -8.55
N SER A 167 1.76 -6.03 -8.13
CA SER A 167 0.81 -6.71 -9.02
C SER A 167 -0.29 -5.78 -9.54
N VAL A 168 -0.78 -4.89 -8.68
CA VAL A 168 -1.75 -3.86 -9.08
C VAL A 168 -1.08 -2.82 -9.99
N ALA A 169 0.15 -2.40 -9.70
CA ALA A 169 0.89 -1.45 -10.53
C ALA A 169 1.13 -2.00 -11.95
N VAL A 170 1.50 -3.29 -12.07
CA VAL A 170 1.62 -3.99 -13.36
C VAL A 170 0.30 -3.90 -14.13
N SER A 171 -0.81 -4.23 -13.47
CA SER A 171 -2.14 -4.25 -14.09
C SER A 171 -2.58 -2.86 -14.57
N ILE A 172 -2.38 -1.82 -13.76
CA ILE A 172 -2.72 -0.43 -14.11
C ILE A 172 -1.86 0.03 -15.29
N LEU A 173 -0.54 -0.14 -15.23
CA LEU A 173 0.38 0.28 -16.29
C LEU A 173 0.08 -0.43 -17.61
N ALA A 174 -0.14 -1.75 -17.57
CA ALA A 174 -0.49 -2.53 -18.77
C ALA A 174 -1.82 -2.06 -19.37
N LYS A 175 -2.83 -1.79 -18.54
CA LYS A 175 -4.13 -1.25 -18.98
C LYS A 175 -3.99 0.13 -19.65
N LEU A 176 -3.05 0.95 -19.19
CA LEU A 176 -2.73 2.27 -19.74
C LEU A 176 -1.80 2.20 -20.98
N GLY A 177 -1.40 1.01 -21.42
CA GLY A 177 -0.64 0.80 -22.65
C GLY A 177 0.88 0.83 -22.48
N TYR A 178 1.40 0.87 -21.25
CA TYR A 178 2.84 0.78 -21.01
C TYR A 178 3.36 -0.64 -21.24
N ASN A 179 4.58 -0.75 -21.74
CA ASN A 179 5.32 -2.01 -21.71
C ASN A 179 5.91 -2.20 -20.30
N VAL A 180 5.39 -3.18 -19.57
CA VAL A 180 5.79 -3.42 -18.18
C VAL A 180 6.80 -4.55 -18.10
N VAL A 181 7.91 -4.30 -17.41
CA VAL A 181 8.88 -5.32 -16.99
C VAL A 181 8.70 -5.55 -15.50
N GLY A 182 8.27 -6.75 -15.10
CA GLY A 182 8.11 -7.12 -13.70
C GLY A 182 9.39 -7.76 -13.15
N SER A 183 9.91 -7.25 -12.02
CA SER A 183 11.02 -7.88 -11.30
C SER A 183 10.52 -8.59 -10.05
N THR A 184 10.93 -9.86 -9.90
CA THR A 184 10.53 -10.71 -8.77
C THR A 184 11.64 -11.69 -8.41
N GLY A 185 11.61 -12.19 -7.16
CA GLY A 185 12.41 -13.34 -6.75
C GLY A 185 11.69 -14.69 -6.91
N LYS A 186 10.40 -14.66 -7.28
CA LYS A 186 9.55 -15.84 -7.48
C LYS A 186 9.36 -16.07 -8.97
N MET A 187 10.27 -16.79 -9.60
CA MET A 187 10.24 -16.99 -11.06
C MET A 187 9.12 -17.94 -11.49
N GLU A 188 8.63 -18.76 -10.58
CA GLU A 188 7.45 -19.61 -10.76
C GLU A 188 6.15 -18.82 -10.98
N GLU A 189 6.12 -17.52 -10.67
CA GLU A 189 4.95 -16.64 -10.83
C GLU A 189 4.90 -15.92 -12.19
N GLU A 190 5.71 -16.34 -13.17
CA GLU A 190 5.74 -15.73 -14.50
C GLU A 190 4.36 -15.63 -15.14
N GLN A 191 3.61 -16.73 -15.11
CA GLN A 191 2.27 -16.81 -15.71
C GLN A 191 1.29 -15.86 -15.04
N MET A 192 1.43 -15.61 -13.74
CA MET A 192 0.63 -14.63 -13.02
C MET A 192 0.92 -13.22 -13.54
N LEU A 193 2.20 -12.83 -13.66
CA LEU A 193 2.57 -11.51 -14.16
C LEU A 193 2.16 -11.28 -15.62
N LEU A 194 2.32 -12.28 -16.48
CA LEU A 194 1.88 -12.21 -17.87
C LEU A 194 0.35 -12.01 -17.96
N ARG A 195 -0.44 -12.71 -17.13
CA ARG A 195 -1.90 -12.51 -17.05
C ARG A 195 -2.28 -11.11 -16.57
N LEU A 196 -1.50 -10.51 -15.67
CA LEU A 196 -1.69 -9.12 -15.23
C LEU A 196 -1.26 -8.10 -16.29
N GLY A 197 -0.59 -8.53 -17.37
CA GLY A 197 -0.22 -7.69 -18.50
C GLY A 197 1.25 -7.29 -18.56
N ALA A 198 2.12 -7.86 -17.72
CA ALA A 198 3.56 -7.71 -17.89
C ALA A 198 3.99 -8.24 -19.27
N LYS A 199 4.91 -7.53 -19.93
CA LYS A 199 5.51 -7.97 -21.21
C LYS A 199 6.71 -8.86 -21.00
N LYS A 200 7.42 -8.67 -19.88
CA LYS A 200 8.61 -9.41 -19.52
C LYS A 200 8.68 -9.55 -18.01
N MET A 201 9.20 -10.68 -17.55
CA MET A 201 9.64 -10.87 -16.17
C MET A 201 11.17 -10.97 -16.13
N ILE A 202 11.78 -10.41 -15.09
CA ILE A 202 13.22 -10.56 -14.80
C ILE A 202 13.43 -11.01 -13.37
N HIS A 203 14.52 -11.71 -13.12
CA HIS A 203 14.88 -12.07 -11.76
C HIS A 203 15.41 -10.84 -11.02
N ARG A 204 15.08 -10.69 -9.74
CA ARG A 204 15.52 -9.55 -8.91
C ARG A 204 17.03 -9.33 -8.88
N ALA A 205 17.84 -10.39 -9.02
CA ALA A 205 19.30 -10.29 -9.02
C ALA A 205 19.83 -9.51 -10.24
N GLU A 206 19.08 -9.43 -11.34
CA GLU A 206 19.46 -8.63 -12.51
C GLU A 206 19.43 -7.11 -12.23
N LEU A 207 18.74 -6.69 -11.17
CA LEU A 207 18.66 -5.30 -10.73
C LEU A 207 19.60 -4.98 -9.56
N SER A 208 20.38 -5.94 -9.08
CA SER A 208 21.32 -5.71 -7.97
C SER A 208 22.65 -5.24 -8.56
N ASP A 209 22.98 -3.96 -8.40
CA ASP A 209 24.27 -3.40 -8.82
C ASP A 209 25.20 -3.21 -7.62
N GLU A 210 26.29 -3.97 -7.61
CA GLU A 210 27.39 -3.86 -6.65
C GLU A 210 28.66 -3.27 -7.29
N SER A 211 28.58 -2.77 -8.53
CA SER A 211 29.78 -2.32 -9.26
C SER A 211 30.39 -1.02 -8.74
N GLY A 212 29.73 -0.32 -7.81
CA GLY A 212 30.16 0.99 -7.30
C GLY A 212 30.04 2.13 -8.31
N ARG A 213 29.51 1.87 -9.52
CA ARG A 213 29.38 2.90 -10.55
C ARG A 213 28.25 3.87 -10.19
N PRO A 214 28.46 5.19 -10.36
CA PRO A 214 27.43 6.18 -10.10
C PRO A 214 26.29 6.15 -11.12
N MET A 215 26.54 5.59 -12.31
CA MET A 215 25.61 5.55 -13.44
C MET A 215 25.77 4.23 -14.19
N LEU A 216 24.65 3.72 -14.71
CA LEU A 216 24.60 2.55 -15.61
C LEU A 216 23.94 2.95 -16.94
N LYS A 217 23.88 2.02 -17.90
CA LYS A 217 23.15 2.26 -19.15
C LYS A 217 21.67 2.53 -18.84
N GLY A 218 21.10 3.57 -19.45
CA GLY A 218 19.66 3.84 -19.35
C GLY A 218 18.84 2.78 -20.09
N ILE A 219 17.90 2.15 -19.38
CA ILE A 219 17.07 1.04 -19.86
C ILE A 219 15.59 1.40 -19.77
N TYR A 220 15.13 1.92 -18.62
CA TYR A 220 13.72 2.11 -18.33
C TYR A 220 13.30 3.58 -18.43
N ALA A 221 12.11 3.83 -18.97
CA ALA A 221 11.51 5.16 -18.98
C ALA A 221 11.00 5.55 -17.59
N GLY A 222 10.52 4.59 -16.81
CA GLY A 222 10.13 4.82 -15.43
C GLY A 222 10.21 3.57 -14.57
N VAL A 223 10.13 3.75 -13.26
CA VAL A 223 10.16 2.65 -12.29
C VAL A 223 9.12 2.88 -11.20
N VAL A 224 8.30 1.86 -10.93
CA VAL A 224 7.53 1.74 -9.69
C VAL A 224 8.29 0.80 -8.75
N ASP A 225 8.94 1.37 -7.74
CA ASP A 225 9.68 0.64 -6.74
C ASP A 225 8.85 0.37 -5.48
N THR A 226 8.70 -0.90 -5.12
CA THR A 226 8.02 -1.34 -3.90
C THR A 226 8.98 -2.00 -2.90
N VAL A 227 10.29 -1.93 -3.14
CA VAL A 227 11.29 -2.78 -2.47
C VAL A 227 12.31 -1.98 -1.67
N GLY A 228 12.80 -0.86 -2.20
CA GLY A 228 13.85 -0.07 -1.55
C GLY A 228 15.26 -0.69 -1.65
N GLY A 229 16.18 -0.19 -0.83
CA GLY A 229 17.58 -0.67 -0.74
C GLY A 229 18.33 -0.63 -2.07
N ASN A 230 19.22 -1.60 -2.28
CA ASN A 230 20.08 -1.66 -3.47
C ASN A 230 19.32 -1.72 -4.80
N MET A 231 18.10 -2.27 -4.81
CA MET A 231 17.28 -2.31 -6.01
C MET A 231 16.79 -0.91 -6.42
N LEU A 232 16.42 -0.07 -5.44
CA LEU A 232 16.07 1.32 -5.68
C LEU A 232 17.29 2.12 -6.12
N GLU A 233 18.44 1.94 -5.46
CA GLU A 233 19.72 2.56 -5.86
C GLU A 233 20.06 2.24 -7.32
N SER A 234 19.94 0.96 -7.70
CA SER A 234 20.21 0.49 -9.05
C SER A 234 19.18 1.02 -10.06
N SER A 235 17.90 1.08 -9.67
CA SER A 235 16.82 1.64 -10.49
C SER A 235 17.09 3.08 -10.89
N LEU A 236 17.60 3.91 -9.96
CA LEU A 236 18.01 5.29 -10.26
C LEU A 236 19.14 5.34 -11.31
N LYS A 237 20.12 4.42 -11.24
CA LYS A 237 21.25 4.36 -12.17
C LYS A 237 20.87 3.90 -13.58
N VAL A 238 19.74 3.21 -13.76
CA VAL A 238 19.31 2.63 -15.06
C VAL A 238 18.11 3.34 -15.69
N VAL A 239 17.55 4.39 -15.06
CA VAL A 239 16.47 5.16 -15.69
C VAL A 239 17.01 5.98 -16.87
N LYS A 240 16.22 6.20 -17.93
CA LYS A 240 16.61 7.02 -19.09
C LYS A 240 16.61 8.52 -18.76
N TYR A 241 17.14 9.35 -19.65
CA TYR A 241 16.99 10.80 -19.56
C TYR A 241 15.50 11.19 -19.53
N GLY A 242 15.12 12.09 -18.63
CA GLY A 242 13.74 12.48 -18.33
C GLY A 242 12.90 11.36 -17.72
N GLY A 243 13.55 10.32 -17.18
CA GLY A 243 12.89 9.20 -16.54
C GLY A 243 12.40 9.52 -15.13
N CYS A 244 11.56 8.66 -14.56
CA CYS A 244 11.03 8.88 -13.21
C CYS A 244 11.02 7.59 -12.40
N VAL A 245 11.40 7.67 -11.12
CA VAL A 245 11.32 6.57 -10.16
C VAL A 245 10.40 6.99 -9.03
N THR A 246 9.32 6.25 -8.82
CA THR A 246 8.48 6.36 -7.62
C THR A 246 8.83 5.22 -6.67
N THR A 247 9.02 5.50 -5.39
CA THR A 247 9.26 4.47 -4.37
C THR A 247 8.21 4.54 -3.27
N CYS A 248 7.71 3.39 -2.82
CA CYS A 248 6.69 3.30 -1.78
C CYS A 248 6.90 2.13 -0.81
N GLY A 249 8.03 1.41 -0.90
CA GLY A 249 8.30 0.25 -0.06
C GLY A 249 9.78 0.15 0.32
N ASN A 250 10.04 -0.60 1.38
CA ASN A 250 11.35 -0.70 2.02
C ASN A 250 11.64 -2.13 2.53
N VAL A 251 11.01 -3.14 1.90
CA VAL A 251 11.12 -4.55 2.32
C VAL A 251 12.58 -5.05 2.28
N ALA A 252 13.39 -4.54 1.36
CA ALA A 252 14.82 -4.88 1.27
C ALA A 252 15.73 -3.95 2.09
N GLY A 253 15.18 -2.87 2.67
CA GLY A 253 15.94 -1.87 3.40
C GLY A 253 15.39 -0.45 3.20
N HIS A 254 15.63 0.41 4.19
CA HIS A 254 15.22 1.81 4.19
C HIS A 254 16.37 2.78 3.90
N GLU A 255 17.60 2.28 3.84
CA GLU A 255 18.76 3.06 3.43
C GLU A 255 18.76 3.26 1.91
N LEU A 256 19.28 4.42 1.47
CA LEU A 256 19.42 4.79 0.07
C LEU A 256 20.83 5.33 -0.18
N ASN A 257 21.72 4.44 -0.59
CA ASN A 257 23.12 4.76 -0.88
C ASN A 257 23.28 5.08 -2.37
N THR A 258 23.04 6.33 -2.74
CA THR A 258 23.13 6.79 -4.14
C THR A 258 23.97 8.06 -4.27
N THR A 259 24.20 8.48 -5.51
CA THR A 259 24.89 9.73 -5.83
C THR A 259 23.94 10.73 -6.47
N VAL A 260 24.36 11.99 -6.59
CA VAL A 260 23.57 13.02 -7.28
C VAL A 260 23.55 12.86 -8.81
N TYR A 261 24.40 12.00 -9.38
CA TYR A 261 24.61 11.90 -10.83
C TYR A 261 23.36 11.52 -11.64
N PRO A 262 22.51 10.57 -11.22
CA PRO A 262 21.25 10.29 -11.94
C PRO A 262 20.39 11.55 -12.09
N PHE A 263 20.25 12.34 -11.03
CA PHE A 263 19.42 13.54 -11.02
C PHE A 263 19.99 14.65 -11.91
N ILE A 264 21.28 14.99 -11.75
CA ILE A 264 21.86 16.12 -12.50
C ILE A 264 22.15 15.79 -13.97
N LEU A 265 22.31 14.51 -14.33
CA LEU A 265 22.62 14.09 -15.70
C LEU A 265 21.41 13.56 -16.47
N ARG A 266 20.33 13.14 -15.79
CA ARG A 266 19.11 12.61 -16.43
C ARG A 266 17.83 13.37 -16.08
N GLY A 267 17.83 14.22 -15.06
CA GLY A 267 16.63 14.86 -14.53
C GLY A 267 15.97 13.95 -13.50
#